data_AF-A0A1G9BNN4-F1
#
_entry.id   AF-A0A1G9BNN4-F1
#
_cell.length_a   1.000
_cell.length_b   1.000
_cell.length_c   1.000
_cell.angle_alpha   90.00
_cell.angle_beta   90.00
_cell.angle_gamma   90.00
#
_symmetry.space_group_name_H-M   'P 1'
#
loop_
_entity.id
_entity.type
_entity.pdbx_description
1 polymer ?
#
loop_
_entity_poly.entity_id
_entity_poly.type
_entity_poly.pdbx_seq_one_letter_code
_entity_poly.pdbx_strand_id
1 'polypeptide(L)'
;MLMRLVIIILASVASIFVVNYTGLYILDYTWQNILYGALIIVALMIIYKILTKFLKLFLFVVIVVPVLGICFYYIYSYVMGEPPSFMQF
;
A
#
# COMPACT_ATOMS: atom_id res chain seq x y z
N MET A 1 19.23 12.24 -2.23
CA MET A 1 18.02 12.97 -2.66
C MET A 1 18.05 13.32 -4.15
N LEU A 2 19.17 13.83 -4.67
CA LEU A 2 19.33 14.18 -6.10
C LEU A 2 18.90 13.05 -7.06
N MET A 3 19.39 11.82 -6.83
CA MET A 3 19.06 10.68 -7.68
C MET A 3 17.55 10.36 -7.74
N ARG A 4 16.82 10.55 -6.63
CA ARG A 4 15.36 10.35 -6.62
C ARG A 4 14.64 11.39 -7.46
N LEU A 5 15.07 12.65 -7.39
CA LEU A 5 14.52 13.72 -8.24
C LEU A 5 14.77 13.43 -9.72
N VAL A 6 15.99 13.03 -10.09
CA VAL A 6 16.33 12.66 -11.47
C VAL A 6 15.43 11.52 -11.97
N ILE A 7 15.22 10.49 -11.16
CA ILE A 7 14.34 9.37 -11.51
C ILE A 7 12.89 9.83 -11.71
N ILE A 8 12.37 10.71 -10.85
CA ILE A 8 10.99 11.22 -10.99
C ILE A 8 10.84 12.01 -12.29
N ILE A 9 11.82 12.85 -12.63
CA ILE A 9 11.81 13.63 -13.88
C ILE A 9 11.87 12.69 -15.08
N LEU A 10 12.77 11.70 -15.08
CA LEU A 10 12.86 10.70 -16.16
C LEU A 10 11.56 9.88 -16.29
N ALA A 11 10.98 9.45 -15.17
CA ALA A 11 9.71 8.73 -15.16
C ALA A 11 8.56 9.61 -15.69
N SER A 12 8.58 10.92 -15.42
CA SER A 12 7.60 11.84 -15.99
C SER A 12 7.73 11.95 -17.50
N VAL A 13 8.95 12.08 -18.03
CA VAL A 13 9.18 12.10 -19.49
C VAL A 13 8.74 10.77 -20.12
N ALA A 14 9.06 9.64 -19.48
CA ALA A 14 8.62 8.32 -19.94
C ALA A 14 7.09 8.16 -19.90
N SER A 15 6.41 8.77 -18.92
CA SER A 15 4.95 8.72 -18.84
C SER A 15 4.27 9.41 -20.03
N ILE A 16 4.84 10.52 -20.52
CA ILE A 16 4.37 11.22 -21.72
C ILE A 16 4.51 10.30 -22.95
N PHE A 17 5.64 9.59 -23.06
CA PHE A 17 5.85 8.60 -24.12
C PHE A 17 4.77 7.51 -24.10
N VAL A 18 4.50 6.93 -22.92
CA VAL A 18 3.50 5.86 -22.78
C VAL A 18 2.09 6.36 -23.11
N VAL A 19 1.72 7.55 -22.66
CA VAL A 19 0.40 8.15 -22.96
C VAL A 19 0.22 8.36 -24.46
N ASN A 20 1.25 8.89 -25.13
CA ASN A 20 1.23 9.07 -26.58
C ASN A 20 1.20 7.72 -27.33
N TYR A 21 1.95 6.73 -26.87
CA TYR A 21 2.01 5.40 -27.50
C TYR A 21 0.68 4.64 -27.38
N THR A 22 0.01 4.76 -26.24
CA THR A 22 -1.30 4.12 -26.01
C THR A 22 -2.44 4.80 -26.77
N GLY A 23 -2.21 5.99 -27.35
CA GLY A 23 -3.22 6.75 -28.08
C GLY A 23 -4.35 7.29 -27.20
N LEU A 24 -4.20 7.24 -25.87
CA LEU A 24 -5.20 7.72 -24.91
C LEU A 24 -5.33 9.24 -24.97
N TYR A 25 -4.22 9.93 -25.17
CA TYR A 25 -4.15 11.38 -25.29
C TYR A 25 -2.85 11.77 -26.00
N ILE A 26 -2.85 12.92 -26.67
CA ILE A 26 -1.65 13.47 -27.31
C ILE A 26 -1.10 14.57 -26.42
N LEU A 27 0.04 14.29 -25.80
CA LEU A 27 0.78 15.22 -24.95
C LEU A 27 2.07 15.65 -25.65
N ASP A 28 2.23 16.95 -25.81
CA ASP A 28 3.50 17.52 -26.26
C ASP A 28 4.56 17.44 -25.16
N TYR A 29 5.83 17.28 -25.58
CA TYR A 29 6.98 17.31 -24.68
C TYR A 29 7.33 18.75 -24.27
N THR A 30 6.46 19.35 -23.47
CA THR A 30 6.65 20.69 -22.90
C THR A 30 7.09 20.59 -21.44
N TRP A 31 7.79 21.63 -20.96
CA TRP A 31 8.20 21.71 -19.55
C TRP A 31 7.01 21.65 -18.59
N GLN A 32 5.85 22.20 -18.97
CA GLN A 32 4.63 22.15 -18.16
C GLN A 32 4.11 20.72 -18.01
N ASN A 33 4.03 19.96 -19.10
CA ASN A 33 3.55 18.57 -19.07
C ASN A 33 4.49 17.66 -18.26
N ILE A 34 5.80 17.87 -18.36
CA ILE A 34 6.79 17.17 -17.53
C ILE A 34 6.61 17.52 -16.05
N LEU A 35 6.29 18.77 -15.73
CA LEU A 35 6.09 19.19 -14.35
C LEU A 35 4.80 18.60 -13.76
N TYR A 36 3.72 18.56 -14.54
CA TYR A 36 2.47 17.91 -14.15
C TYR A 36 2.63 16.40 -13.95
N GLY A 37 3.33 15.71 -14.86
CA GLY A 37 3.62 14.29 -14.71
C GLY A 37 4.45 14.00 -13.46
N ALA A 38 5.47 14.82 -13.16
CA ALA A 38 6.27 14.69 -11.95
C ALA A 38 5.41 14.87 -10.68
N LEU A 39 4.51 15.86 -10.66
CA LEU A 39 3.58 16.06 -9.54
C LEU A 39 2.63 14.87 -9.35
N ILE A 40 2.10 14.31 -10.43
CA ILE A 40 1.24 13.12 -10.39
C ILE A 40 2.00 11.92 -9.83
N ILE A 41 3.25 11.70 -10.26
CA ILE A 41 4.10 10.63 -9.74
C ILE A 41 4.31 10.80 -8.24
N VAL A 42 4.60 12.01 -7.77
CA VAL A 42 4.75 12.30 -6.33
C VAL A 42 3.46 12.02 -5.57
N ALA A 43 2.30 12.44 -6.09
CA ALA A 43 1.01 12.16 -5.49
C ALA A 43 0.76 10.64 -5.38
N LEU A 44 1.02 9.88 -6.45
CA LEU A 44 0.91 8.42 -6.46
C LEU A 44 1.84 7.76 -5.43
N MET A 45 3.07 8.25 -5.28
CA MET A 45 3.99 7.73 -4.25
C MET A 45 3.46 7.94 -2.83
N ILE A 46 2.83 9.10 -2.56
CA ILE A 46 2.22 9.39 -1.26
C ILE A 46 1.04 8.45 -1.01
N ILE A 47 0.14 8.32 -2.00
CA ILE A 47 -1.03 7.43 -1.92
C ILE A 47 -0.58 5.98 -1.68
N TYR A 48 0.39 5.48 -2.43
CA TYR A 48 0.94 4.14 -2.26
C TYR A 48 1.49 3.91 -0.85
N LYS A 49 2.20 4.90 -0.30
CA LYS A 49 2.76 4.82 1.06
C LYS A 49 1.67 4.79 2.13
N ILE A 50 0.58 5.53 1.95
CA ILE A 50 -0.58 5.50 2.86
C ILE A 50 -1.26 4.13 2.76
N LEU A 51 -1.54 3.68 1.54
CA LEU A 51 -2.24 2.42 1.28
C LEU A 51 -1.49 1.22 1.85
N THR A 52 -0.17 1.15 1.66
CA THR A 52 0.65 0.06 2.19
C THR A 52 0.70 0.03 3.72
N LYS A 53 0.75 1.19 4.37
CA LYS A 53 0.64 1.27 5.83
C LYS A 53 -0.73 0.81 6.31
N PHE A 54 -1.79 1.26 5.65
CA PHE A 54 -3.16 0.85 5.98
C PHE A 54 -3.35 -0.66 5.78
N LEU A 55 -2.88 -1.22 4.67
CA LEU A 55 -2.97 -2.65 4.39
C LEU A 55 -2.22 -3.49 5.43
N LYS A 56 -1.02 -3.06 5.85
CA LYS A 56 -0.28 -3.73 6.92
C LYS A 56 -1.04 -3.71 8.25
N LEU A 57 -1.63 -2.57 8.61
CA LEU A 57 -2.45 -2.44 9.81
C LEU A 57 -3.69 -3.33 9.72
N PHE A 58 -4.38 -3.31 8.58
CA PHE A 58 -5.56 -4.13 8.34
C PHE A 58 -5.23 -5.62 8.45
N LEU A 59 -4.17 -6.08 7.79
CA LEU A 59 -3.71 -7.47 7.89
C LEU A 59 -3.33 -7.84 9.34
N PHE A 60 -2.70 -6.92 10.08
CA PHE A 60 -2.41 -7.15 11.49
C PHE A 60 -3.69 -7.32 12.31
N VAL A 61 -4.68 -6.45 12.13
CA VAL A 61 -5.95 -6.52 12.86
C VAL A 61 -6.75 -7.77 12.46
N VAL A 62 -6.76 -8.16 11.19
CA VAL A 62 -7.56 -9.31 10.73
C VAL A 62 -6.90 -10.66 11.04
N ILE A 63 -5.57 -10.73 11.09
CA ILE A 63 -4.86 -12.00 11.31
C ILE A 63 -4.36 -12.10 12.74
N VAL A 64 -3.58 -11.12 13.21
CA VAL A 64 -2.88 -11.21 14.49
C VAL A 64 -3.85 -11.08 15.66
N VAL A 65 -4.83 -10.17 15.60
CA VAL A 65 -5.77 -9.97 16.71
C VAL A 65 -6.64 -11.22 16.96
N PRO A 66 -7.24 -11.88 15.95
CA PRO A 66 -7.96 -13.13 16.18
C PRO A 66 -7.07 -14.25 16.68
N VAL A 67 -5.85 -14.40 16.14
CA VAL A 67 -4.91 -15.42 16.60
C VAL A 67 -4.54 -15.21 18.07
N LEU A 68 -4.23 -13.97 18.47
CA LEU A 68 -3.98 -13.64 19.87
C LEU A 68 -5.21 -13.88 20.73
N GLY A 69 -6.41 -13.52 20.25
CA GLY A 69 -7.67 -13.79 20.94
C GLY A 69 -7.87 -15.27 21.23
N ILE A 70 -7.59 -16.14 20.25
CA ILE A 70 -7.62 -17.60 20.43
C ILE A 70 -6.57 -18.04 21.44
N CYS A 71 -5.33 -17.57 21.33
CA CYS A 71 -4.26 -17.92 22.28
C CYS A 71 -4.63 -17.52 23.72
N PHE A 72 -5.14 -16.31 23.94
CA PHE A 72 -5.58 -15.86 25.26
C PHE A 72 -6.76 -16.67 25.77
N TYR A 73 -7.71 -17.03 24.91
CA TYR A 73 -8.83 -17.88 25.27
C TYR A 73 -8.37 -19.28 25.74
N TYR A 74 -7.37 -19.88 25.05
CA TYR A 74 -6.77 -21.14 25.47
C TYR A 74 -6.00 -21.04 26.79
N ILE A 75 -5.27 -19.96 27.02
CA ILE A 75 -4.56 -19.76 28.29
C ILE A 75 -5.58 -19.59 29.42
N TYR A 76 -6.63 -18.80 29.19
CA TYR A 76 -7.70 -18.58 30.15
C TYR A 76 -8.42 -19.89 30.52
N SER A 77 -8.79 -20.69 29.51
CA SER A 77 -9.47 -21.97 29.71
C SER A 77 -8.59 -22.98 30.47
N TYR A 78 -7.28 -23.02 30.17
CA TYR A 78 -6.31 -23.82 30.91
C TYR A 78 -6.20 -23.41 32.39
N VAL A 79 -6.16 -22.11 32.67
CA VAL A 79 -6.07 -21.59 34.05
C VAL A 79 -7.36 -21.83 34.83
N MET A 80 -8.52 -21.67 34.20
CA MET A 80 -9.83 -21.84 34.84
C MET A 80 -10.28 -23.30 34.91
N GLY A 81 -9.58 -24.23 34.26
CA GLY A 81 -9.92 -25.66 34.25
C GLY A 81 -11.19 -26.00 33.46
N GLU A 82 -11.75 -25.04 32.72
CA GLU A 82 -12.92 -25.25 31.86
C GLU A 82 -12.45 -25.51 30.43
N PRO A 83 -12.87 -26.60 29.76
CA PRO A 83 -12.46 -26.85 28.39
C PRO A 83 -13.01 -25.76 27.43
N PRO A 84 -12.23 -25.34 26.41
CA PRO A 84 -12.69 -24.42 25.39
C PRO A 84 -14.03 -24.87 24.80
N SER A 85 -15.00 -23.97 24.63
CA SER A 85 -16.36 -24.33 24.21
C SER A 85 -16.44 -25.04 22.85
N PHE A 86 -15.46 -24.84 21.96
CA PHE A 86 -15.35 -25.54 20.68
C PHE A 86 -14.70 -26.93 20.76
N MET A 87 -14.17 -27.32 21.93
CA MET A 87 -13.62 -28.65 22.23
C MET A 87 -14.56 -29.50 23.09
N GLN A 88 -15.70 -28.93 23.52
CA GLN A 88 -16.75 -29.64 24.23
C GLN A 88 -17.56 -30.46 23.21
N PHE A 89 -17.08 -31.67 22.91
CA PHE A 89 -17.83 -32.73 22.24
C PHE A 89 -18.42 -33.68 23.28
#